data_AF-A0A7V5X335-F1
#
_entry.id   AF-A0A7V5X335-F1
#
_cell.length_a   1.000
_cell.length_b   1.000
_cell.length_c   1.000
_cell.angle_alpha   90.00
_cell.angle_beta   90.00
_cell.angle_gamma   90.00
#
_symmetry.space_group_name_H-M   'P 1'
#
loop_
_entity.id
_entity.type
_entity.pdbx_description
1 polymer ?
#
loop_
_entity_poly.entity_id
_entity_poly.type
_entity_poly.pdbx_seq_one_letter_code
_entity_poly.pdbx_strand_id
1 'polypeptide(L)' 'MIEKIPFLHRKKMYNIIVADDIELAALHHIIDELLDKGAFIPYDGGDPELFAMTHEGVCYTVGVDGTDIMVVIK' A
#
# COMPACT_ATOMS: atom_id res chain seq x y z
N MET A 1 -0.46 -14.18 -9.78
CA MET A 1 -1.35 -14.82 -8.77
C MET A 1 -1.51 -13.78 -7.69
N ILE A 2 -2.72 -13.45 -7.22
CA ILE A 2 -2.83 -12.42 -6.17
C ILE A 2 -2.32 -13.03 -4.87
N GLU A 3 -1.27 -12.43 -4.31
CA GLU A 3 -0.69 -12.86 -3.04
C GLU A 3 -1.10 -11.90 -1.93
N LYS A 4 -1.40 -12.45 -0.75
CA LYS A 4 -1.63 -11.67 0.48
C LYS A 4 -0.45 -11.90 1.41
N ILE A 5 0.37 -10.87 1.57
CA ILE A 5 1.63 -10.91 2.32
C ILE A 5 1.47 -10.10 3.60
N PRO A 6 1.55 -10.72 4.79
CA PRO A 6 1.60 -9.98 6.05
C PRO A 6 2.94 -9.26 6.15
N PHE A 7 2.92 -7.94 6.38
CA PHE A 7 4.10 -7.09 6.37
C PHE A 7 4.18 -6.21 7.62
N LEU A 8 5.30 -6.28 8.33
CA LEU A 8 5.53 -5.47 9.53
C LEU A 8 6.26 -4.19 9.17
N HIS A 9 5.64 -3.04 9.42
CA HIS A 9 6.24 -1.73 9.21
C HIS A 9 5.98 -0.81 10.42
N ARG A 10 7.05 -0.21 10.97
CA ARG A 10 7.00 0.67 12.16
C ARG A 10 6.15 0.11 13.32
N LYS A 11 6.31 -1.19 13.62
CA LYS A 11 5.58 -1.94 14.68
C LYS A 11 4.06 -2.12 14.42
N LYS A 12 3.58 -1.83 13.21
CA LYS A 12 2.20 -2.12 12.78
C LYS A 12 2.22 -3.15 11.65
N MET A 13 1.30 -4.10 11.72
CA MET A 13 1.11 -5.10 10.67
C MET A 13 0.17 -4.55 9.60
N TYR A 14 0.56 -4.75 8.35
CA TYR A 14 -0.22 -4.44 7.16
C TYR A 14 -0.40 -5.70 6.34
N ASN A 15 -1.49 -5.76 5.61
CA ASN A 15 -1.81 -6.86 4.72
C ASN A 15 -1.59 -6.38 3.29
N ILE A 16 -0.50 -6.80 2.66
CA ILE A 16 -0.14 -6.35 1.33
C ILE A 16 -0.74 -7.30 0.31
N ILE A 17 -1.52 -6.76 -0.63
CA ILE A 17 -2.17 -7.49 -1.70
C ILE A 17 -1.54 -7.04 -3.00
N VAL A 18 -0.73 -7.88 -3.62
CA VAL A 18 0.01 -7.56 -4.85
C VAL A 18 -0.33 -8.58 -5.93
N ALA A 19 -0.42 -8.11 -7.18
CA ALA A 19 -0.60 -8.98 -8.35
C ALA A 19 0.74 -9.45 -8.94
N ASP A 20 1.78 -8.64 -8.78
CA ASP A 20 3.12 -8.78 -9.32
C ASP A 20 4.16 -8.62 -8.20
N ASP A 21 5.38 -9.09 -8.47
CA ASP A 21 6.51 -8.96 -7.53
C ASP A 21 6.79 -7.49 -7.24
N ILE A 22 6.92 -7.17 -5.95
CA ILE A 22 7.27 -5.83 -5.48
C ILE A 22 8.54 -5.88 -4.64
N GLU A 23 9.43 -4.93 -4.88
CA GLU A 23 10.62 -4.80 -4.07
C GLU A 23 10.30 -4.36 -2.64
N LEU A 24 11.01 -4.93 -1.68
CA LEU A 24 10.83 -4.62 -0.25
C LEU A 24 11.03 -3.12 0.03
N ALA A 25 12.00 -2.50 -0.65
CA ALA A 25 12.30 -1.07 -0.52
C ALA A 25 11.13 -0.21 -1.01
N ALA A 26 10.55 -0.55 -2.17
CA ALA A 26 9.36 0.11 -2.70
C ALA A 26 8.18 0.01 -1.72
N LEU A 27 7.99 -1.16 -1.12
CA LEU A 27 6.90 -1.37 -0.16
C LEU A 27 7.07 -0.52 1.13
N HIS A 28 8.30 -0.43 1.67
CA HIS A 28 8.57 0.47 2.80
C HIS A 28 8.26 1.92 2.45
N HIS A 29 8.73 2.38 1.28
CA HIS A 29 8.51 3.74 0.81
C HIS A 29 7.03 4.06 0.61
N ILE A 30 6.27 3.14 -0.02
CA ILE A 30 4.83 3.27 -0.20
C ILE A 30 4.11 3.44 1.14
N ILE A 31 4.43 2.60 2.14
CA ILE A 31 3.77 2.67 3.45
C ILE A 31 4.14 3.97 4.18
N ASP A 32 5.39 4.42 4.08
CA ASP A 32 5.82 5.70 4.64
C ASP A 32 5.02 6.87 4.03
N GLU A 33 4.87 6.91 2.70
CA GLU A 33 4.06 7.94 2.04
C GLU A 33 2.57 7.88 2.43
N LEU A 34 2.00 6.68 2.55
CA LEU A 34 0.61 6.50 2.98
C LEU A 34 0.41 7.00 4.42
N LEU A 35 1.38 6.77 5.31
CA LEU A 35 1.35 7.28 6.68
C LEU A 35 1.40 8.81 6.70
N ASP A 36 2.28 9.41 5.90
CA ASP A 36 2.42 10.86 5.80
C ASP A 36 1.15 11.53 5.23
N LYS A 37 0.42 10.82 4.35
CA LYS A 37 -0.88 11.25 3.81
C LYS A 37 -2.06 10.98 4.74
N GLY A 38 -1.86 10.24 5.85
CA GLY A 38 -2.95 9.88 6.75
C GLY A 38 -3.92 8.84 6.17
N ALA A 39 -3.51 8.05 5.19
CA ALA A 39 -4.35 7.14 4.40
C ALA A 39 -5.01 6.00 5.21
N PHE A 40 -4.55 5.75 6.44
CA PHE A 40 -5.04 4.67 7.31
C PHE A 40 -6.11 5.12 8.31
N ILE A 41 -6.56 6.37 8.22
CA ILE A 41 -7.64 6.88 9.06
C ILE A 41 -8.96 6.34 8.51
N PRO A 42 -9.76 5.58 9.29
CA PRO A 42 -11.02 5.02 8.81
C PRO A 42 -11.93 6.15 8.32
N TYR A 43 -12.30 6.10 7.04
CA TYR A 43 -13.32 6.98 6.50
C TYR A 43 -14.69 6.32 6.71
N ASP A 44 -15.55 6.93 7.52
CA ASP A 44 -16.90 6.44 7.82
C ASP A 44 -17.80 6.54 6.55
N GLY A 45 -17.64 5.61 5.61
CA GLY A 45 -18.62 5.33 4.55
C GLY A 45 -18.23 5.66 3.10
N GLY A 46 -16.96 5.53 2.72
CA GLY A 46 -16.49 5.76 1.34
C GLY A 46 -15.86 4.53 0.67
N ASP A 47 -15.71 4.60 -0.66
CA ASP A 47 -14.88 3.67 -1.44
C ASP A 47 -13.40 3.75 -0.99
N PRO A 48 -12.61 2.66 -1.13
CA PRO A 48 -11.19 2.67 -0.79
C PRO A 48 -10.44 3.76 -1.55
N GLU A 49 -9.62 4.53 -0.83
CA GLU A 49 -8.87 5.63 -1.42
C GLU A 49 -7.71 5.09 -2.25
N LEU A 50 -7.55 5.65 -3.47
CA LEU A 50 -6.52 5.27 -4.42
C LEU A 50 -5.42 6.33 -4.46
N PHE A 51 -4.18 5.88 -4.32
CA PHE A 51 -2.98 6.70 -4.36
C PHE A 51 -2.11 6.29 -5.54
N ALA A 52 -1.63 7.27 -6.29
CA ALA A 52 -0.58 7.07 -7.28
C ALA A 52 0.77 7.45 -6.65
N MET A 53 1.71 6.50 -6.66
CA MET A 53 3.05 6.66 -6.09
C MET A 53 4.11 6.25 -7.10
N THR A 54 5.31 6.80 -6.99
CA THR A 54 6.41 6.45 -7.88
C THR A 54 7.67 6.19 -7.07
N HIS A 55 8.25 4.99 -7.22
CA HIS A 55 9.51 4.62 -6.59
C HIS A 55 10.48 4.15 -7.68
N GLU A 56 11.65 4.78 -7.76
CA GLU A 56 12.71 4.46 -8.73
C GLU A 56 12.23 4.40 -10.20
N GLY A 57 11.24 5.22 -10.55
CA GLY A 57 10.67 5.29 -11.90
C GLY A 57 9.57 4.27 -12.19
N VAL A 58 9.25 3.36 -11.26
CA VAL A 58 8.10 2.46 -11.34
C VAL A 58 6.88 3.15 -10.72
N CYS A 59 5.75 3.11 -11.42
CA CYS A 59 4.50 3.72 -10.98
C CYS A 59 3.60 2.68 -10.32
N TYR A 60 3.18 2.96 -9.10
CA TYR A 60 2.32 2.11 -8.29
C TYR A 60 0.97 2.79 -8.10
N THR A 61 -0.10 2.04 -8.34
CA THR A 61 -1.45 2.40 -7.92
C THR A 61 -1.75 1.61 -6.66
N VAL A 62 -2.05 2.32 -5.58
CA VAL A 62 -2.20 1.73 -4.24
C VAL A 62 -3.59 2.04 -3.69
N GLY A 63 -4.37 1.01 -3.39
CA GLY A 63 -5.63 1.13 -2.67
C GLY A 63 -5.44 0.83 -1.19
N VAL A 64 -6.04 1.63 -0.31
CA VAL A 64 -5.97 1.41 1.14
C VAL A 64 -7.37 1.21 1.72
N ASP A 65 -7.53 0.14 2.49
CA ASP A 65 -8.70 -0.15 3.32
C ASP A 65 -8.23 -0.62 4.70
N GLY A 66 -8.25 0.29 5.69
CA GLY A 66 -7.83 0.00 7.05
C GLY A 66 -6.37 -0.40 7.17
N THR A 67 -6.07 -1.70 7.19
CA THR A 67 -4.68 -2.25 7.19
C THR A 67 -4.35 -3.04 5.94
N ASP A 68 -5.33 -3.26 5.06
CA ASP A 68 -5.14 -3.90 3.78
C ASP A 68 -4.69 -2.84 2.76
N ILE A 69 -3.60 -3.16 2.06
CA ILE A 69 -2.95 -2.29 1.07
C ILE A 69 -2.85 -3.09 -0.22
N MET A 70 -3.62 -2.69 -1.22
CA MET A 70 -3.56 -3.29 -2.55
C MET A 70 -2.60 -2.50 -3.42
N VAL A 71 -1.60 -3.15 -4.00
CA VAL A 71 -0.61 -2.50 -4.87
C VAL A 71 -0.66 -3.11 -6.26
N VAL A 72 -0.78 -2.25 -7.27
CA VAL A 72 -0.77 -2.60 -8.69
C VAL A 72 0.33 -1.82 -9.38
N ILE A 73 1.19 -2.52 -10.11
CA ILE A 73 2.28 -1.95 -10.89
C ILE A 73 1.74 -1.54 -12.27
N LYS A 74 2.13 -0.36 -12.76
CA LYS A 74 1.80 0.13 -14.10
C LYS A 74 3.00 0.11 -15.04
#